data_AF-A0A2R6QVM6-F1
#
_entry.id   AF-A0A2R6QVM6-F1
#
_cell.length_a   1.000
_cell.length_b   1.000
_cell.length_c   1.000
_cell.angle_alpha   90.00
_cell.angle_beta   90.00
_cell.angle_gamma   90.00
#
_symmetry.space_group_name_H-M   'P 1'
#
loop_
_entity.id
_entity.type
_entity.pdbx_description
1 polymer ?
#
loop_
_entity_poly.entity_id
_entity_poly.type
_entity_poly.pdbx_seq_one_letter_code
_entity_poly.pdbx_strand_id
1 'polypeptide(L)'
;MKQRTLPTAFKLYTGSAWTILSRSFAEYSIVGWDNLPRTLLLYYTNFVSSPEGYFQTVICNSGDYRNTTVNHDLHYITWDTPPKQHPRSLGLKDYRRMILSYRPFARKFKQNDPVLNKIDRELLKRRSGQFSYGGWCSNDGKGHNSCSDLQSEKYGVLRPGTGSRRLRTLLAKLISSQNFNKRQCR
;
A
#
# COMPACT_ATOMS: atom_id res chain seq x y z
N MET A 1 -18.78 29.59 9.68
CA MET A 1 -18.69 28.12 9.82
C MET A 1 -18.52 27.80 11.30
N LYS A 2 -19.33 26.89 11.89
CA LYS A 2 -19.12 26.46 13.29
C LYS A 2 -17.94 25.49 13.33
N GLN A 3 -16.90 25.82 14.11
CA GLN A 3 -15.73 24.97 14.28
C GLN A 3 -16.05 23.86 15.30
N ARG A 4 -15.85 22.59 14.92
CA ARG A 4 -15.98 21.47 15.85
C ARG A 4 -14.77 21.43 16.78
N THR A 5 -15.01 21.14 18.06
CA THR A 5 -13.95 20.87 19.02
C THR A 5 -13.30 19.52 18.73
N LEU A 6 -12.03 19.38 19.10
CA LEU A 6 -11.34 18.10 19.00
C LEU A 6 -11.89 17.10 20.02
N PRO A 7 -11.97 15.81 19.67
CA PRO A 7 -12.43 14.78 20.58
C PRO A 7 -11.43 14.60 21.74
N THR A 8 -11.94 14.34 22.94
CA THR A 8 -11.12 14.02 24.12
C THR A 8 -11.01 12.51 24.37
N ALA A 9 -11.92 11.72 23.81
CA ALA A 9 -11.98 10.27 24.00
C ALA A 9 -10.92 9.48 23.20
N PHE A 10 -10.33 10.08 22.17
CA PHE A 10 -9.31 9.46 21.32
C PHE A 10 -8.41 10.52 20.69
N LYS A 11 -7.19 10.11 20.33
CA LYS A 11 -6.22 10.98 19.64
C LYS A 11 -6.33 10.80 18.13
N LEU A 12 -6.41 11.89 17.38
CA LEU A 12 -6.42 11.85 15.92
C LEU A 12 -5.01 11.59 15.37
N TYR A 13 -4.94 10.75 14.34
CA TYR A 13 -3.73 10.48 13.56
C TYR A 13 -4.01 10.69 12.07
N THR A 14 -2.97 11.08 11.33
CA THR A 14 -3.03 11.28 9.88
C THR A 14 -1.89 10.56 9.18
N GLY A 15 -2.07 10.28 7.90
CA GLY A 15 -1.09 9.59 7.07
C GLY A 15 -1.54 9.48 5.62
N SER A 16 -0.99 8.48 4.92
CA SER A 16 -1.36 8.20 3.55
C SER A 16 -2.78 7.61 3.47
N ALA A 17 -3.57 8.03 2.50
CA ALA A 17 -4.82 7.36 2.13
C ALA A 17 -4.60 5.91 1.63
N TRP A 18 -3.37 5.57 1.25
CA TRP A 18 -2.98 4.25 0.78
C TRP A 18 -2.38 3.48 1.94
N THR A 19 -3.13 2.49 2.42
CA THR A 19 -2.73 1.64 3.54
C THR A 19 -2.78 0.17 3.14
N ILE A 20 -2.02 -0.65 3.86
CA ILE A 20 -2.06 -2.11 3.76
C ILE A 20 -2.45 -2.61 5.14
N LEU A 21 -3.58 -3.31 5.20
CA LEU A 21 -4.17 -3.78 6.45
C LEU A 21 -3.99 -5.29 6.56
N SER A 22 -3.69 -5.78 7.76
CA SER A 22 -3.80 -7.21 8.04
C SER A 22 -5.28 -7.62 8.02
N ARG A 23 -5.54 -8.89 7.67
CA ARG A 23 -6.91 -9.43 7.69
C ARG A 23 -7.57 -9.24 9.05
N SER A 24 -6.85 -9.55 10.13
CA SER A 24 -7.33 -9.39 11.51
C SER A 24 -7.75 -7.95 11.81
N PHE A 25 -6.95 -6.95 11.42
CA PHE A 25 -7.29 -5.55 11.66
C PHE A 25 -8.45 -5.06 10.79
N ALA A 26 -8.54 -5.53 9.54
CA ALA A 26 -9.68 -5.25 8.68
C ALA A 26 -10.98 -5.83 9.27
N GLU A 27 -10.95 -7.07 9.78
CA GLU A 27 -12.09 -7.68 10.47
C GLU A 27 -12.48 -6.90 11.72
N TYR A 28 -11.51 -6.51 12.55
CA TYR A 28 -11.76 -5.64 13.72
C TYR A 28 -12.43 -4.32 13.33
N SER A 29 -12.05 -3.73 12.19
CA SER A 29 -12.63 -2.47 11.72
C SER A 29 -14.09 -2.58 11.25
N ILE A 30 -14.54 -3.80 10.90
CA ILE A 30 -15.88 -4.06 10.32
C ILE A 30 -16.82 -4.68 11.35
N VAL A 31 -16.39 -5.77 11.99
CA VAL A 31 -17.20 -6.59 12.89
C VAL A 31 -16.72 -6.55 14.34
N GLY A 32 -15.76 -5.68 14.66
CA GLY A 32 -15.24 -5.52 16.02
C GLY A 32 -16.37 -5.32 17.03
N TRP A 33 -16.28 -6.01 18.17
CA TRP A 33 -17.23 -5.86 19.27
C TRP A 33 -17.04 -4.52 19.99
N ASP A 34 -15.80 -4.02 20.03
CA ASP A 34 -15.41 -2.71 20.54
C ASP A 34 -16.16 -1.57 19.83
N ASN A 35 -16.51 -0.53 20.57
CA ASN A 35 -17.19 0.65 20.05
C ASN A 35 -16.24 1.60 19.31
N LEU A 36 -14.93 1.52 19.53
CA LEU A 36 -13.96 2.45 18.95
C LEU A 36 -14.06 2.57 17.40
N PRO A 37 -14.04 1.49 16.60
CA PRO A 37 -14.21 1.61 15.14
C PRO A 37 -15.54 2.25 14.74
N ARG A 38 -16.65 1.92 15.43
CA ARG A 38 -17.98 2.50 15.15
C ARG A 38 -18.02 3.99 15.46
N THR A 39 -17.50 4.40 16.62
CA THR A 39 -17.41 5.81 17.03
C THR A 39 -16.54 6.60 16.06
N LEU A 40 -15.39 6.07 15.67
CA LEU A 40 -14.50 6.71 14.71
C LEU A 40 -15.13 6.77 13.32
N LEU A 41 -15.87 5.75 12.89
CA LEU A 41 -16.57 5.77 11.61
C LEU A 41 -17.57 6.93 11.57
N LEU A 42 -18.40 7.07 12.62
CA LEU A 42 -19.32 8.21 12.78
C LEU A 42 -18.59 9.55 12.76
N TYR A 43 -17.47 9.68 13.47
CA TYR A 43 -16.67 10.91 13.46
C TYR A 43 -16.14 11.26 12.07
N TYR A 44 -15.57 10.27 11.37
CA TYR A 44 -14.96 10.43 10.06
C TYR A 44 -15.96 10.53 8.89
N THR A 45 -17.27 10.29 9.10
CA THR A 45 -18.29 10.55 8.07
C THR A 45 -18.36 12.01 7.63
N ASN A 46 -17.99 12.93 8.51
CA ASN A 46 -18.07 14.39 8.30
C ASN A 46 -16.69 15.05 8.37
N PHE A 47 -15.65 14.32 7.97
CA PHE A 47 -14.27 14.77 7.96
C PHE A 47 -13.77 14.89 6.51
N VAL A 48 -12.99 15.93 6.19
CA VAL A 48 -12.39 16.06 4.85
C VAL A 48 -11.22 15.09 4.74
N SER A 49 -11.14 14.34 3.65
CA SER A 49 -10.08 13.33 3.43
C SER A 49 -10.07 12.22 4.50
N SER A 50 -11.23 11.71 4.91
CA SER A 50 -11.36 10.64 5.90
C SER A 50 -10.42 9.43 5.74
N PRO A 51 -10.13 8.94 4.52
CA PRO A 51 -9.18 7.85 4.32
C PRO A 51 -7.75 8.14 4.78
N GLU A 52 -7.37 9.42 4.91
CA GLU A 52 -6.05 9.85 5.37
C GLU A 52 -5.90 9.83 6.89
N GLY A 53 -6.97 9.56 7.64
CA GLY A 53 -6.89 9.54 9.11
C GLY A 53 -7.67 8.41 9.80
N TYR A 54 -8.68 7.81 9.15
CA TYR A 54 -9.54 6.81 9.79
C TYR A 54 -8.73 5.61 10.30
N PHE A 55 -8.03 4.90 9.41
CA PHE A 55 -7.31 3.67 9.80
C PHE A 55 -6.16 3.95 10.74
N GLN A 56 -5.45 5.08 10.56
CA GLN A 56 -4.38 5.53 11.44
C GLN A 56 -4.93 5.77 12.86
N THR A 57 -6.09 6.41 12.95
CA THR A 57 -6.72 6.71 14.24
C THR A 57 -7.27 5.45 14.90
N VAL A 58 -7.95 4.56 14.16
CA VAL A 58 -8.46 3.30 14.71
C VAL A 58 -7.31 2.44 15.25
N ILE A 59 -6.26 2.22 14.45
CA ILE A 59 -5.17 1.31 14.84
C ILE A 59 -4.36 1.85 16.02
N CYS A 60 -4.15 3.16 16.08
CA CYS A 60 -3.32 3.77 17.13
C CYS A 60 -4.04 4.00 18.45
N ASN A 61 -5.38 4.00 18.47
CA ASN A 61 -6.18 4.06 19.70
C ASN A 61 -6.64 2.67 20.16
N SER A 62 -6.40 1.61 19.39
CA SER A 62 -6.74 0.24 19.76
C SER A 62 -5.61 -0.42 20.56
N GLY A 63 -5.92 -0.90 21.77
CA GLY A 63 -4.93 -1.54 22.66
C GLY A 63 -4.25 -2.76 22.01
N ASP A 64 -5.03 -3.58 21.32
CA ASP A 64 -4.55 -4.84 20.73
C ASP A 64 -3.70 -4.62 19.46
N TYR A 65 -3.93 -3.53 18.73
CA TYR A 65 -3.30 -3.30 17.42
C TYR A 65 -2.27 -2.16 17.39
N ARG A 66 -2.22 -1.27 18.39
CA ARG A 66 -1.31 -0.12 18.38
C ARG A 66 0.16 -0.52 18.15
N ASN A 67 0.56 -1.65 18.73
CA ASN A 67 1.93 -2.16 18.66
C ASN A 67 2.22 -3.00 17.40
N THR A 68 1.24 -3.22 16.51
CA THR A 68 1.43 -3.94 15.24
C THR A 68 1.65 -3.00 14.06
N THR A 69 1.82 -1.70 14.31
CA THR A 69 1.89 -0.66 13.28
C THR A 69 3.28 -0.56 12.66
N VAL A 70 3.33 -0.42 11.33
CA VAL A 70 4.54 -0.06 10.58
C VAL A 70 4.25 1.26 9.86
N ASN A 71 4.90 2.34 10.29
CA ASN A 71 4.72 3.67 9.69
C ASN A 71 5.47 3.79 8.35
N HIS A 72 4.94 3.11 7.33
CA HIS A 72 5.43 3.17 5.96
C HIS A 72 4.34 2.69 4.98
N ASP A 73 3.96 3.51 4.00
CA ASP A 73 2.85 3.23 3.07
C ASP A 73 3.20 2.28 1.92
N LEU A 74 4.47 1.92 1.76
CA LEU A 74 4.99 1.04 0.71
C LEU A 74 4.82 1.58 -0.73
N HIS A 75 4.52 2.88 -0.89
CA HIS A 75 4.38 3.52 -2.20
C HIS A 75 5.55 4.46 -2.50
N TYR A 76 6.13 4.35 -3.70
CA TYR A 76 7.03 5.37 -4.22
C TYR A 76 6.19 6.52 -4.76
N ILE A 77 6.27 7.65 -4.06
CA ILE A 77 5.56 8.88 -4.37
C ILE A 77 6.57 10.01 -4.41
N THR A 78 6.40 10.91 -5.36
CA THR A 78 7.21 12.13 -5.47
C THR A 78 6.30 13.34 -5.47
N TRP A 79 6.75 14.40 -4.83
CA TRP A 79 6.02 15.66 -4.70
C TRP A 79 6.80 16.77 -5.39
N ASP A 80 6.07 17.80 -5.82
CA ASP A 80 6.68 19.08 -6.18
C ASP A 80 7.25 19.77 -4.93
N THR A 81 8.11 20.76 -5.11
CA THR A 81 8.60 21.61 -4.01
C THR A 81 8.25 23.06 -4.34
N PRO A 82 7.28 23.68 -3.62
CA PRO A 82 6.50 23.14 -2.50
C PRO A 82 5.50 22.05 -2.94
N PRO A 83 5.06 21.16 -2.00
CA PRO A 83 4.11 20.11 -2.32
C PRO A 83 2.75 20.69 -2.71
N LYS A 84 2.17 20.17 -3.80
CA LYS A 84 0.79 20.44 -4.23
C LYS A 84 -0.18 19.46 -3.58
N GLN A 85 -1.49 19.65 -3.79
CA GLN A 85 -2.54 18.73 -3.28
C GLN A 85 -2.37 17.28 -3.75
N HIS A 86 -1.81 17.07 -4.94
CA HIS A 86 -1.59 15.73 -5.49
C HIS A 86 -0.12 15.52 -5.85
N PRO A 87 0.39 14.28 -5.71
CA PRO A 87 1.76 13.98 -6.09
C PRO A 87 1.97 14.17 -7.58
N ARG A 88 3.20 14.50 -7.96
CA ARG A 88 3.55 14.68 -9.38
C ARG A 88 3.48 13.35 -10.12
N SER A 89 3.35 13.43 -11.45
CA SER A 89 3.39 12.23 -12.27
C SER A 89 4.81 11.70 -12.40
N LEU A 90 4.95 10.39 -12.34
CA LEU A 90 6.19 9.65 -12.53
C LEU A 90 6.40 9.37 -14.01
N GLY A 91 7.65 9.49 -14.46
CA GLY A 91 8.06 9.16 -15.84
C GLY A 91 9.39 8.42 -15.90
N LEU A 92 9.99 8.30 -17.09
CA LEU A 92 11.23 7.57 -17.31
C LEU A 92 12.40 8.04 -16.42
N LYS A 93 12.48 9.35 -16.13
CA LYS A 93 13.51 9.93 -15.25
C LYS A 93 13.45 9.40 -13.82
N ASP A 94 12.27 8.97 -13.38
CA ASP A 94 12.04 8.47 -12.02
C ASP A 94 12.29 6.97 -11.89
N TYR A 95 12.33 6.24 -13.01
CA TYR A 95 12.36 4.78 -13.02
C TYR A 95 13.47 4.22 -12.13
N ARG A 96 14.70 4.71 -12.27
CA ARG A 96 15.84 4.23 -11.46
C ARG A 96 15.60 4.44 -9.96
N ARG A 97 15.13 5.62 -9.56
CA ARG A 97 14.86 5.95 -8.15
C ARG A 97 13.71 5.11 -7.59
N MET A 98 12.69 4.86 -8.41
CA MET A 98 11.58 3.98 -8.06
C MET A 98 12.08 2.56 -7.75
N ILE A 99 12.91 1.96 -8.61
CA ILE A 99 13.46 0.61 -8.37
C ILE A 99 14.35 0.57 -7.11
N LEU A 100 15.24 1.56 -6.95
CA LEU A 100 16.16 1.63 -5.82
C LEU A 100 15.45 1.91 -4.48
N SER A 101 14.22 2.41 -4.50
CA SER A 101 13.43 2.59 -3.29
C SER A 101 12.94 1.29 -2.66
N TYR A 102 13.03 0.17 -3.39
CA TYR A 102 12.57 -1.16 -2.99
C TYR A 102 11.07 -1.28 -2.67
N ARG A 103 10.30 -0.23 -2.95
CA ARG A 103 8.86 -0.20 -2.73
C ARG A 103 8.13 -1.04 -3.79
N PRO A 104 7.13 -1.84 -3.40
CA PRO A 104 6.37 -2.67 -4.33
C PRO A 104 5.41 -1.87 -5.20
N PHE A 105 4.95 -0.70 -4.75
CA PHE A 105 4.00 0.14 -5.46
C PHE A 105 4.58 1.52 -5.75
N ALA A 106 4.01 2.21 -6.74
CA ALA A 106 4.37 3.58 -7.09
C ALA A 106 3.16 4.32 -7.67
N ARG A 107 3.08 5.64 -7.42
CA ARG A 107 2.05 6.50 -8.01
C ARG A 107 2.52 7.96 -8.11
N LYS A 108 1.97 8.78 -9.01
CA LYS A 108 0.95 8.45 -10.04
C LYS A 108 1.59 8.43 -11.43
N PHE A 109 1.05 7.64 -12.34
CA PHE A 109 1.49 7.60 -13.72
C PHE A 109 0.48 8.32 -14.60
N LYS A 110 0.94 9.01 -15.66
CA LYS A 110 0.04 9.48 -16.71
C LYS A 110 -0.40 8.28 -17.54
N GLN A 111 -1.61 8.36 -18.09
CA GLN A 111 -2.06 7.39 -19.08
C GLN A 111 -1.08 7.37 -20.25
N ASN A 112 -0.74 6.18 -20.72
CA ASN A 112 0.19 5.94 -21.84
C ASN A 112 1.60 6.51 -21.65
N ASP A 113 2.03 6.79 -20.40
CA ASP A 113 3.41 7.22 -20.16
C ASP A 113 4.40 6.09 -20.55
N PRO A 114 5.47 6.38 -21.30
CA PRO A 114 6.46 5.38 -21.72
C PRO A 114 7.11 4.59 -20.57
N VAL A 115 7.10 5.13 -19.35
CA VAL A 115 7.60 4.40 -18.16
C VAL A 115 6.79 3.15 -17.87
N LEU A 116 5.50 3.12 -18.21
CA LEU A 116 4.64 1.94 -18.02
C LEU A 116 5.11 0.77 -18.89
N ASN A 117 5.43 1.05 -20.16
CA ASN A 117 6.02 0.05 -21.06
C ASN A 117 7.38 -0.46 -20.56
N LYS A 118 8.18 0.43 -19.95
CA LYS A 118 9.45 0.04 -19.33
C LYS A 118 9.25 -0.86 -18.11
N ILE A 119 8.27 -0.56 -17.25
CA ILE A 119 7.88 -1.39 -16.11
C ILE A 119 7.43 -2.78 -16.58
N ASP A 120 6.54 -2.83 -17.57
CA ASP A 120 6.00 -4.08 -18.12
C ASP A 120 7.11 -4.98 -18.65
N ARG A 121 8.02 -4.41 -19.44
CA ARG A 121 9.13 -5.16 -20.04
C ARG A 121 10.18 -5.61 -19.01
N GLU A 122 10.60 -4.72 -18.12
CA GLU A 122 11.79 -4.95 -17.28
C GLU A 122 11.46 -5.55 -15.90
N LEU A 123 10.30 -5.25 -15.33
CA LEU A 123 9.90 -5.77 -14.01
C LEU A 123 8.91 -6.92 -14.12
N LEU A 124 7.86 -6.73 -14.92
CA LEU A 124 6.77 -7.70 -15.04
C LEU A 124 7.05 -8.76 -16.12
N LYS A 125 8.06 -8.52 -16.96
CA LYS A 125 8.49 -9.40 -18.06
C LYS A 125 7.33 -9.77 -19.00
N ARG A 126 6.44 -8.82 -19.29
CA ARG A 126 5.27 -9.00 -20.16
C ARG A 126 5.31 -8.04 -21.35
N ARG A 127 4.61 -8.42 -22.42
CA ARG A 127 4.34 -7.54 -23.58
C ARG A 127 2.90 -7.02 -23.52
N SER A 128 2.57 -6.10 -24.42
CA SER A 128 1.20 -5.62 -24.59
C SER A 128 0.25 -6.80 -24.84
N GLY A 129 -0.89 -6.82 -24.13
CA GLY A 129 -1.88 -7.89 -24.20
C GLY A 129 -1.51 -9.18 -23.47
N GLN A 130 -0.34 -9.26 -22.82
CA GLN A 130 0.11 -10.44 -22.09
C GLN A 130 0.00 -10.27 -20.56
N PHE A 131 -0.21 -11.39 -19.88
CA PHE A 131 -0.17 -11.48 -18.42
C PHE A 131 1.28 -11.42 -17.89
N SER A 132 1.44 -10.98 -16.64
CA SER A 132 2.68 -11.17 -15.89
C SER A 132 2.76 -12.62 -15.42
N TYR A 133 3.53 -13.46 -16.09
CA TYR A 133 3.70 -14.86 -15.69
C TYR A 133 4.38 -14.98 -14.30
N GLY A 134 3.99 -16.00 -13.54
CA GLY A 134 4.40 -16.17 -12.15
C GLY A 134 4.07 -17.56 -11.61
N GLY A 135 4.14 -17.74 -10.29
CA GLY A 135 3.76 -19.02 -9.68
C GLY A 135 2.28 -19.41 -9.88
N TRP A 136 1.43 -18.41 -10.12
CA TRP A 136 0.00 -18.53 -10.37
C TRP A 136 -0.36 -18.60 -11.87
N CYS A 137 0.61 -18.42 -12.77
CA CYS A 137 0.38 -18.39 -14.21
C CYS A 137 1.62 -18.89 -14.96
N SER A 138 1.57 -20.14 -15.40
CA SER A 138 2.60 -20.73 -16.27
C SER A 138 2.36 -20.35 -17.73
N ASN A 139 3.42 -20.34 -18.53
CA ASN A 139 3.30 -20.22 -19.98
C ASN A 139 3.23 -21.62 -20.57
N ASP A 140 2.04 -22.02 -21.01
CA ASP A 140 1.73 -23.41 -21.36
C ASP A 140 2.12 -23.71 -22.82
N GLY A 141 2.79 -22.77 -23.51
CA GLY A 141 3.20 -22.87 -24.91
C GLY A 141 2.04 -22.80 -25.93
N LYS A 142 0.79 -22.94 -25.48
CA LYS A 142 -0.43 -22.96 -26.30
C LYS A 142 -1.01 -21.56 -26.58
N GLY A 143 -0.13 -20.60 -26.87
CA GLY A 143 -0.50 -19.25 -27.29
C GLY A 143 -0.08 -18.17 -26.30
N HIS A 144 0.51 -17.11 -26.85
CA HIS A 144 1.17 -16.00 -26.15
C HIS A 144 0.30 -15.20 -25.16
N ASN A 145 -1.00 -15.46 -25.08
CA ASN A 145 -1.98 -14.69 -24.29
C ASN A 145 -2.84 -15.55 -23.36
N SER A 146 -2.59 -16.86 -23.26
CA SER A 146 -3.37 -17.75 -22.39
C SER A 146 -2.66 -18.01 -21.08
N CYS A 147 -3.42 -18.05 -20.00
CA CYS A 147 -3.01 -18.51 -18.68
C CYS A 147 -3.89 -19.73 -18.34
N SER A 148 -3.64 -20.87 -19.02
CA SER A 148 -4.53 -22.04 -18.91
C SER A 148 -4.33 -22.79 -17.59
N ASP A 149 -3.17 -22.59 -16.95
CA ASP A 149 -2.82 -23.07 -15.61
C ASP A 149 -3.53 -22.36 -14.44
N LEU A 150 -4.47 -21.43 -14.71
CA LEU A 150 -5.34 -20.83 -13.68
C LEU A 150 -6.41 -21.84 -13.18
N GLN A 151 -6.02 -23.10 -12.96
CA GLN A 151 -6.87 -24.09 -12.32
C GLN A 151 -6.95 -23.80 -10.83
N SER A 152 -8.12 -24.06 -10.28
CA SER A 152 -8.64 -23.54 -9.01
C SER A 152 -7.86 -23.87 -7.72
N GLU A 153 -6.72 -24.54 -7.85
CA GLU A 153 -5.97 -25.09 -6.73
C GLU A 153 -4.63 -24.36 -6.49
N LYS A 154 -4.23 -23.43 -7.36
CA LYS A 154 -2.91 -22.76 -7.30
C LYS A 154 -2.95 -21.24 -7.07
N TYR A 155 -4.07 -20.67 -6.65
CA TYR A 155 -4.23 -19.22 -6.44
C TYR A 155 -3.24 -18.59 -5.44
N GLY A 156 -2.57 -19.40 -4.62
CA GLY A 156 -1.57 -18.96 -3.63
C GLY A 156 -0.11 -19.23 -3.99
N VAL A 157 0.19 -19.82 -5.15
CA VAL A 157 1.57 -20.19 -5.47
C VAL A 157 2.37 -18.94 -5.87
N LEU A 158 3.23 -18.49 -4.95
CA LEU A 158 4.15 -17.39 -5.20
C LEU A 158 5.52 -17.94 -5.57
N ARG A 159 6.09 -17.44 -6.68
CA ARG A 159 7.49 -17.68 -7.04
C ARG A 159 8.33 -16.43 -6.76
N PRO A 160 9.21 -16.44 -5.73
CA PRO A 160 10.02 -15.28 -5.38
C PRO A 160 10.94 -14.83 -6.53
N GLY A 161 10.67 -13.64 -7.08
CA GLY A 161 11.52 -12.99 -8.09
C GLY A 161 12.46 -11.93 -7.52
N THR A 162 13.12 -11.16 -8.39
CA THR A 162 13.97 -10.02 -7.97
C THR A 162 13.20 -8.95 -7.19
N GLY A 163 11.92 -8.73 -7.53
CA GLY A 163 11.02 -7.85 -6.78
C GLY A 163 10.80 -8.30 -5.34
N SER A 164 10.60 -9.60 -5.11
CA SER A 164 10.44 -10.15 -3.76
C SER A 164 11.68 -9.94 -2.88
N ARG A 165 12.89 -10.03 -3.47
CA ARG A 165 14.15 -9.78 -2.76
C ARG A 165 14.25 -8.31 -2.33
N ARG A 166 13.90 -7.37 -3.22
CA ARG A 166 13.85 -5.94 -2.88
C ARG A 166 12.86 -5.66 -1.75
N LEU A 167 11.64 -6.20 -1.87
CA LEU A 167 10.61 -6.04 -0.85
C LEU A 167 11.06 -6.62 0.50
N ARG A 168 11.66 -7.82 0.51
CA ARG A 168 12.20 -8.43 1.73
C ARG A 168 13.23 -7.54 2.41
N THR A 169 14.16 -6.95 1.64
CA THR A 169 15.14 -6.01 2.17
C THR A 169 14.48 -4.78 2.80
N LEU A 170 13.46 -4.21 2.14
CA LEU A 170 12.70 -3.08 2.68
C LEU A 170 11.98 -3.47 3.99
N LEU A 171 11.25 -4.59 3.99
CA LEU A 171 10.51 -5.06 5.16
C LEU A 171 11.44 -5.36 6.34
N ALA A 172 12.54 -6.07 6.11
CA ALA A 172 13.55 -6.35 7.14
C ALA A 172 14.09 -5.06 7.78
N LYS A 173 14.32 -4.02 6.98
CA LYS A 173 14.71 -2.69 7.48
C LYS A 173 13.60 -2.05 8.32
N LEU A 174 12.36 -2.09 7.85
CA LEU A 174 11.22 -1.45 8.53
C LEU A 174 10.90 -2.10 9.89
N ILE A 175 11.00 -3.42 9.97
CA ILE A 175 10.69 -4.18 11.20
C ILE A 175 11.87 -4.32 12.16
N SER A 176 13.06 -3.83 11.79
CA SER A 176 14.22 -3.82 12.70
C SER A 176 13.88 -3.06 13.99
N SER A 177 14.29 -3.60 15.14
CA SER A 177 13.93 -3.10 16.47
C SER A 177 14.18 -1.60 16.66
N GLN A 178 15.28 -1.10 16.10
CA GLN A 178 15.64 0.33 16.12
C GLN A 178 14.63 1.23 15.39
N ASN A 179 14.03 0.75 14.30
CA ASN A 179 13.09 1.51 13.48
C ASN A 179 11.65 1.32 13.93
N PHE A 180 11.29 0.11 14.37
CA PHE A 180 9.93 -0.24 14.77
C PHE A 180 9.49 0.58 15.98
N ASN A 181 10.24 0.53 17.09
CA ASN A 181 9.86 1.19 18.36
C ASN A 181 9.82 2.73 18.28
N LYS A 182 10.58 3.33 17.35
CA LYS A 182 10.64 4.79 17.20
C LYS A 182 9.48 5.37 16.39
N ARG A 183 8.75 4.55 15.64
CA ARG A 183 7.81 5.00 14.60
C ARG A 183 6.36 4.59 14.82
N GLN A 184 6.01 4.08 16.00
CA GLN A 184 4.64 3.70 16.32
C GLN A 184 3.85 4.88 16.90
N CYS A 185 2.66 5.15 16.36
CA CYS A 185 1.55 5.89 17.00
C CYS A 185 1.99 6.99 17.99
N ARG A 186 2.80 7.93 17.49
CA ARG A 186 3.26 9.15 18.18
C ARG A 186 2.58 10.36 17.58
#